data_AF-A0A7C4BHN5-F1
#
_entry.id   AF-A0A7C4BHN5-F1
#
_cell.length_a   1.000
_cell.length_b   1.000
_cell.length_c   1.000
_cell.angle_alpha   90.00
_cell.angle_beta   90.00
_cell.angle_gamma   90.00
#
_symmetry.space_group_name_H-M   'P 1'
#
loop_
_entity.id
_entity.type
_entity.pdbx_description
1 polymer ?
#
loop_
_entity_poly.entity_id
_entity_poly.type
_entity_poly.pdbx_seq_one_letter_code
_entity_poly.pdbx_strand_id
1 'polypeptide(L)'
;MYFPVFLLLMITFGSQLSFGVFFKVIANEFGFSRALVSGIILASLIVYGISSLLSGRLTDKWGAFPVVLSGLVCGSLGYLLITTARSFLELYIYYGLGIGLCVASSYAPISATISKVFPEKKEKMLSFAFLGIPFGQLFLPPFLATLLEKFGWRMTSFSLSVLLWLFFLPILFQLWKYRKIHFRIKEKRIGKFDLIFFRNPSLWMLLITGLVISAGFHFLSIHIVPYATDLGMPLSLAALTLSFSNLGSLLGTFSAWYLVKQFGHKKSSSYSCA
;
A
#
# COMPACT_ATOMS: atom_id res chain seq x y z
N MET A 1 17.09 3.73 -9.14
CA MET A 1 15.80 4.40 -9.39
C MET A 1 14.62 3.61 -8.81
N TYR A 2 14.56 2.31 -9.00
CA TYR A 2 13.41 1.47 -8.57
C TYR A 2 13.48 1.09 -7.09
N PHE A 3 14.66 1.07 -6.50
CA PHE A 3 14.85 0.74 -5.10
C PHE A 3 14.12 1.70 -4.14
N PRO A 4 14.16 3.05 -4.32
CA PRO A 4 13.30 3.95 -3.54
C PRO A 4 11.80 3.68 -3.67
N VAL A 5 11.33 3.32 -4.87
CA VAL A 5 9.92 3.00 -5.12
C VAL A 5 9.54 1.67 -4.46
N PHE A 6 10.43 0.69 -4.53
CA PHE A 6 10.32 -0.58 -3.80
C PHE A 6 10.23 -0.32 -2.28
N LEU A 7 11.13 0.50 -1.73
CA LEU A 7 11.12 0.85 -0.31
C LEU A 7 9.85 1.61 0.10
N LEU A 8 9.37 2.51 -0.77
CA LEU A 8 8.10 3.21 -0.58
C LEU A 8 6.92 2.24 -0.50
N LEU A 9 6.80 1.32 -1.48
CA LEU A 9 5.74 0.31 -1.48
C LEU A 9 5.87 -0.65 -0.29
N MET A 10 7.10 -0.98 0.09
CA MET A 10 7.41 -1.79 1.27
C MET A 10 6.91 -1.15 2.56
N ILE A 11 7.23 0.12 2.81
CA ILE A 11 6.84 0.78 4.05
C ILE A 11 5.33 1.09 4.07
N THR A 12 4.76 1.57 2.95
CA THR A 12 3.34 2.00 2.90
C THR A 12 2.37 0.83 3.00
N PHE A 13 2.52 -0.20 2.17
CA PHE A 13 1.64 -1.37 2.22
C PHE A 13 2.01 -2.28 3.39
N GLY A 14 3.30 -2.42 3.69
CA GLY A 14 3.72 -3.22 4.84
C GLY A 14 3.19 -2.67 6.15
N SER A 15 3.18 -1.35 6.36
CA SER A 15 2.60 -0.77 7.58
C SER A 15 1.09 -0.94 7.66
N GLN A 16 0.37 -0.78 6.54
CA GLN A 16 -1.07 -0.99 6.47
C GLN A 16 -1.47 -2.44 6.77
N LEU A 17 -0.78 -3.38 6.13
CA LEU A 17 -1.11 -4.81 6.21
C LEU A 17 -0.60 -5.46 7.50
N SER A 18 0.30 -4.79 8.23
CA SER A 18 0.78 -5.24 9.55
C SER A 18 -0.08 -4.72 10.72
N PHE A 19 -1.16 -3.97 10.48
CA PHE A 19 -1.98 -3.42 11.56
C PHE A 19 -2.63 -4.49 12.45
N GLY A 20 -2.80 -5.71 11.95
CA GLY A 20 -3.28 -6.85 12.75
C GLY A 20 -2.45 -7.10 14.02
N VAL A 21 -1.17 -6.70 14.05
CA VAL A 21 -0.31 -6.80 15.24
C VAL A 21 -0.76 -5.84 16.36
N PHE A 22 -1.39 -4.72 16.04
CA PHE A 22 -1.88 -3.73 17.00
C PHE A 22 -3.23 -4.10 17.62
N PHE A 23 -3.98 -5.04 17.02
CA PHE A 23 -5.37 -5.32 17.38
C PHE A 23 -5.58 -5.62 18.85
N LYS A 24 -4.83 -6.59 19.39
CA LYS A 24 -5.02 -7.05 20.76
C LYS A 24 -4.71 -5.93 21.77
N VAL A 25 -3.66 -5.15 21.50
CA VAL A 25 -3.22 -4.06 22.37
C VAL A 25 -4.24 -2.93 22.38
N ILE A 26 -4.72 -2.49 21.21
CA ILE A 26 -5.74 -1.43 21.09
C ILE A 26 -7.09 -1.90 21.65
N ALA A 27 -7.49 -3.15 21.39
CA ALA A 27 -8.73 -3.72 21.94
C ALA A 27 -8.73 -3.67 23.47
N ASN A 28 -7.62 -4.09 24.08
CA ASN A 28 -7.48 -4.15 25.53
C ASN A 28 -7.46 -2.76 26.17
N GLU A 29 -6.82 -1.77 25.56
CA GLU A 29 -6.74 -0.42 26.13
C GLU A 29 -8.09 0.30 26.14
N PHE A 30 -8.87 0.18 25.07
CA PHE A 30 -10.18 0.83 24.98
C PHE A 30 -11.35 -0.05 25.44
N GLY A 31 -11.09 -1.29 25.86
CA GLY A 31 -12.11 -2.23 26.33
C GLY A 31 -13.12 -2.66 25.25
N PHE A 32 -12.78 -2.53 23.97
CA PHE A 32 -13.70 -2.81 22.86
C PHE A 32 -13.51 -4.22 22.28
N SER A 33 -14.56 -4.71 21.61
CA SER A 33 -14.49 -5.96 20.87
C SER A 33 -13.53 -5.87 19.68
N ARG A 34 -12.94 -7.01 19.30
CA ARG A 34 -12.07 -7.10 18.12
C ARG A 34 -12.78 -6.72 16.82
N ALA A 35 -14.10 -6.95 16.75
CA ALA A 35 -14.92 -6.57 15.61
C ALA A 35 -14.98 -5.04 15.43
N LEU A 36 -14.95 -4.27 16.52
CA LEU A 36 -14.83 -2.82 16.43
C LEU A 36 -13.41 -2.43 15.99
N VAL A 37 -12.35 -3.06 16.52
CA VAL A 37 -10.98 -2.73 16.09
C VAL A 37 -10.75 -3.04 14.62
N SER A 38 -11.35 -4.11 14.08
CA SER A 38 -11.25 -4.43 12.65
C SER A 38 -11.95 -3.42 11.75
N GLY A 39 -12.94 -2.69 12.27
CA GLY A 39 -13.54 -1.56 11.59
C GLY A 39 -12.56 -0.41 11.30
N ILE A 40 -11.48 -0.26 12.07
CA ILE A 40 -10.43 0.75 11.80
C ILE A 40 -9.74 0.45 10.46
N ILE A 41 -9.38 -0.82 10.22
CA ILE A 41 -8.77 -1.20 8.93
C ILE A 41 -9.81 -1.14 7.82
N LEU A 42 -11.05 -1.57 8.07
CA LEU A 42 -12.13 -1.45 7.09
C LEU A 42 -12.31 -0.01 6.63
N ALA A 43 -12.27 0.97 7.55
CA ALA A 43 -12.31 2.39 7.22
C ALA A 43 -11.15 2.78 6.29
N SER A 44 -9.93 2.31 6.56
CA SER A 44 -8.77 2.54 5.67
C SER A 44 -8.94 1.92 4.29
N LEU A 45 -9.56 0.74 4.19
CA LEU A 45 -9.82 0.06 2.92
C LEU A 45 -10.89 0.77 2.09
N ILE A 46 -11.94 1.29 2.75
CA ILE A 46 -12.98 2.11 2.10
C ILE A 46 -12.36 3.39 1.55
N VAL A 47 -11.60 4.11 2.38
CA VAL A 47 -10.90 5.34 1.94
C VAL A 47 -9.93 5.01 0.81
N TYR A 48 -9.14 3.95 0.94
CA TYR A 48 -8.23 3.50 -0.12
C TYR A 48 -8.98 3.25 -1.45
N GLY A 49 -10.07 2.48 -1.41
CA GLY A 49 -10.87 2.16 -2.59
C GLY A 49 -11.43 3.41 -3.27
N ILE A 50 -12.08 4.30 -2.51
CA ILE A 50 -12.66 5.54 -3.04
C ILE A 50 -11.57 6.46 -3.58
N SER A 51 -10.53 6.70 -2.78
CA SER A 51 -9.45 7.62 -3.13
C SER A 51 -8.55 7.11 -4.26
N SER A 52 -8.51 5.81 -4.53
CA SER A 52 -7.76 5.24 -5.66
C SER A 52 -8.24 5.79 -7.02
N LEU A 53 -9.55 6.02 -7.17
CA LEU A 53 -10.15 6.61 -8.38
C LEU A 53 -9.71 8.07 -8.56
N LEU A 54 -9.72 8.84 -7.45
CA LEU A 54 -9.25 10.23 -7.46
C LEU A 54 -7.75 10.31 -7.72
N SER A 55 -6.96 9.46 -7.07
CA SER A 55 -5.51 9.39 -7.19
C SER A 55 -5.05 9.20 -8.63
N GLY A 56 -5.70 8.30 -9.39
CA GLY A 56 -5.41 8.12 -10.82
C GLY A 56 -5.64 9.40 -11.64
N ARG A 57 -6.78 10.07 -11.43
CA ARG A 57 -7.08 11.33 -12.15
C ARG A 57 -6.15 12.47 -11.76
N LEU A 58 -5.86 12.62 -10.47
CA LEU A 58 -4.93 13.62 -9.97
C LEU A 58 -3.53 13.37 -10.52
N THR A 59 -3.16 12.09 -10.71
CA THR A 59 -1.89 11.72 -11.34
C THR A 59 -1.84 12.12 -12.80
N ASP A 60 -2.94 11.92 -13.54
CA ASP A 60 -2.99 12.33 -14.94
C ASP A 60 -3.01 13.86 -15.09
N LYS A 61 -3.57 14.60 -14.12
CA LYS A 61 -3.66 16.07 -14.15
C LYS A 61 -2.42 16.79 -13.63
N TRP A 62 -1.86 16.32 -12.52
CA TRP A 62 -0.77 17.00 -11.79
C TRP A 62 0.56 16.22 -11.85
N GLY A 63 0.57 15.06 -12.50
CA GLY A 63 1.67 14.11 -12.43
C GLY A 63 1.60 13.27 -11.15
N ALA A 64 2.35 12.17 -11.13
CA ALA A 64 2.37 11.28 -9.97
C ALA A 64 3.03 11.90 -8.72
N PHE A 65 3.95 12.85 -8.91
CA PHE A 65 4.77 13.35 -7.80
C PHE A 65 3.94 14.06 -6.71
N PRO A 66 3.11 15.08 -7.01
CA PRO A 66 2.31 15.74 -5.98
C PRO A 66 1.34 14.78 -5.28
N VAL A 67 0.85 13.76 -6.01
CA VAL A 67 -0.09 12.76 -5.49
C VAL A 67 0.57 11.83 -4.49
N VAL A 68 1.72 11.23 -4.85
CA VAL A 68 2.48 10.36 -3.94
C VAL A 68 2.93 11.15 -2.70
N LEU A 69 3.36 12.40 -2.90
CA LEU A 69 3.85 13.24 -1.82
C LEU A 69 2.74 13.60 -0.82
N SER A 70 1.57 14.00 -1.30
CA SER A 70 0.43 14.29 -0.42
C SER A 70 0.00 13.05 0.36
N GLY A 71 0.02 11.90 -0.31
CA GLY A 71 -0.14 10.58 0.30
C GLY A 71 0.76 10.30 1.49
N LEU A 72 2.06 10.44 1.27
CA LEU A 72 3.07 10.22 2.31
C LEU A 72 2.91 11.19 3.48
N VAL A 73 2.58 12.45 3.22
CA VAL A 73 2.26 13.42 4.28
C VAL A 73 1.03 12.95 5.06
N CYS A 74 -0.05 12.57 4.38
CA CYS A 74 -1.26 12.04 5.03
C CYS A 74 -0.98 10.80 5.87
N GLY A 75 -0.18 9.84 5.36
CA GLY A 75 0.17 8.62 6.08
C GLY A 75 1.04 8.89 7.31
N SER A 76 2.06 9.74 7.16
CA SER A 76 2.98 10.09 8.25
C SER A 76 2.25 10.88 9.35
N LEU A 77 1.41 11.85 8.96
CA LEU A 77 0.55 12.59 9.90
C LEU A 77 -0.50 11.68 10.53
N GLY A 78 -1.09 10.75 9.78
CA GLY A 78 -2.04 9.78 10.30
C GLY A 78 -1.44 8.95 11.44
N TYR A 79 -0.27 8.36 11.23
CA TYR A 79 0.43 7.63 12.30
C TYR A 79 0.86 8.53 13.46
N LEU A 80 1.20 9.79 13.21
CA LEU A 80 1.52 10.75 14.27
C LEU A 80 0.28 11.06 15.12
N LEU A 81 -0.87 11.30 14.50
CA LEU A 81 -2.13 11.60 15.20
C LEU A 81 -2.65 10.39 15.99
N ILE A 82 -2.39 9.16 15.51
CA ILE A 82 -2.68 7.93 16.27
C ILE A 82 -1.98 7.94 17.64
N THR A 83 -0.78 8.52 17.75
CA THR A 83 -0.07 8.60 19.04
C THR A 83 -0.83 9.41 20.09
N THR A 84 -1.62 10.38 19.65
CA THR A 84 -2.42 11.26 20.51
C THR A 84 -3.85 10.78 20.68
N ALA A 85 -4.23 9.65 20.08
CA ALA A 85 -5.61 9.18 20.08
C ALA A 85 -6.09 8.83 21.50
N ARG A 86 -7.22 9.40 21.88
CA ARG A 86 -7.93 9.21 23.16
C ARG A 86 -9.29 8.56 22.97
N SER A 87 -9.77 8.46 21.74
CA SER A 87 -11.04 7.83 21.42
C SER A 87 -10.91 6.86 20.24
N PHE A 88 -11.87 5.94 20.15
CA PHE A 88 -11.92 4.97 19.07
C PHE A 88 -12.25 5.64 17.73
N LEU A 89 -13.11 6.67 17.75
CA LEU A 89 -13.47 7.44 16.57
C LEU A 89 -12.24 8.15 15.99
N GLU A 90 -11.37 8.70 16.83
CA GLU A 90 -10.09 9.27 16.40
C GLU A 90 -9.23 8.24 15.67
N LEU A 91 -9.13 7.00 16.17
CA LEU A 91 -8.39 5.94 15.47
C LEU A 91 -8.98 5.62 14.09
N TYR A 92 -10.30 5.57 13.94
CA TYR A 92 -10.95 5.37 12.64
C TYR A 92 -10.61 6.49 11.67
N ILE A 93 -10.66 7.74 12.13
CA ILE A 93 -10.40 8.91 11.28
C ILE A 93 -8.92 8.98 10.92
N TYR A 94 -8.02 8.89 11.91
CA TYR A 94 -6.58 9.04 11.71
C TYR A 94 -5.99 7.91 10.88
N TYR A 95 -6.36 6.66 11.18
CA TYR A 95 -5.90 5.52 10.41
C TYR A 95 -6.60 5.43 9.05
N GLY A 96 -7.92 5.62 9.03
CA GLY A 96 -8.74 5.53 7.83
C GLY A 96 -8.33 6.56 6.78
N LEU A 97 -8.34 7.85 7.15
CA LEU A 97 -7.94 8.92 6.23
C LEU A 97 -6.43 8.92 6.00
N GLY A 98 -5.62 8.84 7.06
CA GLY A 98 -4.17 8.93 6.92
C GLY A 98 -3.61 7.81 6.05
N ILE A 99 -3.83 6.55 6.45
CA ILE A 99 -3.22 5.40 5.78
C ILE A 99 -3.97 5.05 4.51
N GLY A 100 -5.30 5.16 4.49
CA GLY A 100 -6.10 4.94 3.28
C GLY A 100 -5.68 5.87 2.14
N LEU A 101 -5.49 7.17 2.41
CA LEU A 101 -5.00 8.14 1.41
C LEU A 101 -3.54 7.86 1.01
N CYS A 102 -2.68 7.49 1.96
CA CYS A 102 -1.28 7.16 1.69
C CYS A 102 -1.13 5.97 0.73
N VAL A 103 -1.95 4.95 0.87
CA VAL A 103 -1.90 3.76 0.02
C VAL A 103 -2.54 4.04 -1.35
N ALA A 104 -3.65 4.79 -1.38
CA ALA A 104 -4.33 5.19 -2.62
C ALA A 104 -3.44 6.02 -3.57
N SER A 105 -2.62 6.87 -2.99
CA SER A 105 -1.67 7.74 -3.69
C SER A 105 -0.36 7.06 -4.09
N SER A 106 -0.13 5.81 -3.67
CA SER A 106 1.10 5.09 -3.98
C SER A 106 0.93 4.18 -5.19
N TYR A 107 -0.05 3.27 -5.18
CA TYR A 107 -0.14 2.18 -6.17
C TYR A 107 -0.31 2.67 -7.62
N ALA A 108 -1.42 3.36 -7.91
CA ALA A 108 -1.75 3.80 -9.26
C ALA A 108 -0.74 4.83 -9.81
N PRO A 109 -0.31 5.84 -9.04
CA PRO A 109 0.62 6.85 -9.56
C PRO A 109 2.00 6.29 -9.88
N ILE A 110 2.51 5.38 -9.05
CA ILE A 110 3.76 4.66 -9.29
C ILE A 110 3.65 3.79 -10.56
N SER A 111 2.56 3.03 -10.67
CA SER A 111 2.33 2.14 -11.82
C SER A 111 2.27 2.91 -13.14
N ALA A 112 1.51 4.01 -13.16
CA ALA A 112 1.41 4.90 -14.31
C ALA A 112 2.77 5.53 -14.68
N THR A 113 3.53 5.97 -13.68
CA THR A 113 4.86 6.59 -13.89
C THR A 113 5.84 5.59 -14.49
N ILE A 114 5.94 4.39 -13.92
CA ILE A 114 6.84 3.35 -14.41
C ILE A 114 6.48 2.97 -15.85
N SER A 115 5.19 2.80 -16.14
CA SER A 115 4.71 2.45 -17.49
C SER A 115 5.02 3.54 -18.52
N LYS A 116 4.92 4.82 -18.13
CA LYS A 116 5.22 5.97 -19.00
C LYS A 116 6.73 6.16 -19.22
N VAL A 117 7.56 5.96 -18.20
CA VAL A 117 9.02 6.20 -18.27
C VAL A 117 9.77 5.02 -18.91
N PHE A 118 9.26 3.80 -18.74
CA PHE A 118 9.89 2.57 -19.25
C PHE A 118 8.92 1.75 -20.11
N PRO A 119 8.39 2.28 -21.22
CA PRO A 119 7.39 1.58 -22.02
C PRO A 119 7.89 0.20 -22.47
N GLU A 120 9.18 0.11 -22.84
CA GLU A 120 9.80 -1.14 -23.28
C GLU A 120 10.09 -2.11 -22.15
N LYS A 121 10.23 -1.69 -20.89
CA LYS A 121 10.64 -2.58 -19.77
C LYS A 121 9.64 -2.54 -18.61
N LYS A 122 8.43 -2.05 -18.85
CA LYS A 122 7.46 -1.71 -17.81
C LYS A 122 7.11 -2.90 -16.94
N GLU A 123 6.94 -4.09 -17.51
CA GLU A 123 6.57 -5.28 -16.75
C GLU A 123 7.66 -5.62 -15.72
N LYS A 124 8.92 -5.67 -16.18
CA LYS A 124 10.07 -5.93 -15.30
C LYS A 124 10.21 -4.88 -14.19
N MET A 125 9.98 -3.61 -14.52
CA MET A 125 10.09 -2.51 -13.56
C MET A 125 8.96 -2.52 -12.53
N LEU A 126 7.73 -2.73 -12.99
CA LEU A 126 6.56 -2.84 -12.13
C LEU A 126 6.74 -4.01 -11.18
N SER A 127 7.06 -5.21 -11.70
CA SER A 127 7.27 -6.39 -10.87
C SER A 127 8.37 -6.17 -9.83
N PHE A 128 9.49 -5.51 -10.18
CA PHE A 128 10.52 -5.18 -9.19
C PHE A 128 10.03 -4.19 -8.12
N ALA A 129 9.32 -3.13 -8.52
CA ALA A 129 8.79 -2.16 -7.57
C ALA A 129 7.79 -2.81 -6.61
N PHE A 130 6.87 -3.62 -7.13
CA PHE A 130 5.82 -4.28 -6.38
C PHE A 130 6.29 -5.42 -5.49
N LEU A 131 7.51 -5.95 -5.69
CA LEU A 131 8.16 -6.80 -4.69
C LEU A 131 8.28 -6.12 -3.32
N GLY A 132 8.25 -4.78 -3.26
CA GLY A 132 8.28 -4.04 -2.01
C GLY A 132 7.15 -4.45 -1.07
N ILE A 133 5.94 -4.66 -1.58
CA ILE A 133 4.75 -4.99 -0.78
C ILE A 133 4.95 -6.27 0.05
N PRO A 134 5.22 -7.45 -0.55
CA PRO A 134 5.43 -8.67 0.21
C PRO A 134 6.70 -8.63 1.07
N PHE A 135 7.74 -7.89 0.66
CA PHE A 135 8.88 -7.64 1.54
C PHE A 135 8.45 -6.91 2.82
N GLY A 136 7.61 -5.89 2.70
CA GLY A 136 7.08 -5.15 3.83
C GLY A 136 6.30 -6.07 4.77
N GLN A 137 5.43 -6.91 4.21
CA GLN A 137 4.65 -7.88 4.97
C GLN A 137 5.48 -9.01 5.61
N LEU A 138 6.68 -9.29 5.08
CA LEU A 138 7.58 -10.30 5.65
C LEU A 138 8.37 -9.74 6.85
N PHE A 139 8.81 -8.48 6.78
CA PHE A 139 9.73 -7.92 7.77
C PHE A 139 9.07 -6.99 8.81
N LEU A 140 8.02 -6.25 8.44
CA LEU A 140 7.40 -5.28 9.35
C LEU A 140 6.61 -5.93 10.49
N PRO A 141 5.82 -7.00 10.32
CA PRO A 141 5.08 -7.57 11.45
C PRO A 141 5.96 -7.96 12.66
N PRO A 142 7.06 -8.72 12.53
CA PRO A 142 7.89 -9.09 13.67
C PRO A 142 8.64 -7.89 14.25
N PHE A 143 9.05 -6.95 13.38
CA PHE A 143 9.63 -5.68 13.83
C PHE A 143 8.64 -4.89 14.70
N LEU A 144 7.41 -4.72 14.23
CA LEU A 144 6.35 -4.01 14.95
C LEU A 144 5.93 -4.72 16.23
N ALA A 145 5.87 -6.05 16.23
CA ALA A 145 5.62 -6.83 17.44
C ALA A 145 6.68 -6.56 18.52
N THR A 146 7.97 -6.51 18.13
CA THR A 146 9.07 -6.21 19.04
C THR A 146 8.96 -4.79 19.61
N LEU A 147 8.61 -3.80 18.78
CA LEU A 147 8.39 -2.42 19.25
C LEU A 147 7.18 -2.32 20.18
N LEU A 148 6.10 -3.05 19.86
CA LEU A 148 4.87 -3.09 20.66
C LEU A 148 5.12 -3.66 22.05
N GLU A 149 5.86 -4.76 22.15
CA GLU A 149 6.21 -5.39 23.44
C GLU A 149 7.09 -4.48 24.30
N LYS A 150 8.02 -3.73 23.70
CA LYS A 150 8.99 -2.89 24.44
C LYS A 150 8.49 -1.50 24.79
N PHE A 151 7.76 -0.85 23.88
CA PHE A 151 7.44 0.58 23.96
C PHE A 151 5.94 0.87 23.88
N GLY A 152 5.11 -0.15 23.65
CA GLY A 152 3.67 0.01 23.48
C GLY A 152 3.26 0.58 22.12
N TRP A 153 1.96 0.64 21.87
CA TRP A 153 1.41 0.96 20.55
C TRP A 153 1.58 2.43 20.15
N ARG A 154 1.52 3.37 21.10
CA ARG A 154 1.75 4.80 20.81
C ARG A 154 3.15 5.06 20.26
N MET A 155 4.18 4.56 20.94
CA MET A 155 5.57 4.70 20.47
C MET A 155 5.84 3.91 19.19
N THR A 156 5.17 2.77 19.00
CA THR A 156 5.26 2.01 17.75
C THR A 156 4.64 2.81 16.59
N SER A 157 3.47 3.42 16.78
CA SER A 157 2.84 4.31 15.79
C SER A 157 3.69 5.55 15.51
N PHE A 158 4.32 6.14 16.54
CA PHE A 158 5.28 7.22 16.35
C PHE A 158 6.47 6.78 15.48
N SER A 159 7.02 5.60 15.75
CA SER A 159 8.14 5.05 14.97
C SER A 159 7.75 4.82 13.50
N LEU A 160 6.53 4.37 13.23
CA LEU A 160 5.99 4.26 11.87
C LEU A 160 5.85 5.63 11.19
N SER A 161 5.41 6.66 11.92
CA SER A 161 5.36 8.03 11.41
C SER A 161 6.75 8.53 11.01
N VAL A 162 7.75 8.34 11.89
CA VAL A 162 9.14 8.71 11.63
C VAL A 162 9.69 7.94 10.43
N LEU A 163 9.43 6.63 10.34
CA LEU A 163 9.86 5.82 9.19
C LEU A 163 9.30 6.36 7.88
N LEU A 164 8.00 6.65 7.81
CA LEU A 164 7.39 7.23 6.61
C LEU A 164 7.98 8.62 6.27
N TRP A 165 8.22 9.46 7.28
CA TRP A 165 8.91 10.74 7.11
C TRP A 165 10.37 10.59 6.64
N LEU A 166 11.10 9.58 7.10
CA LEU A 166 12.46 9.31 6.64
C LEU A 166 12.48 8.91 5.17
N PHE A 167 11.50 8.14 4.70
CA PHE A 167 11.38 7.81 3.28
C PHE A 167 10.86 8.97 2.42
N PHE A 168 10.20 9.97 3.02
CA PHE A 168 9.74 11.17 2.32
C PHE A 168 10.89 11.95 1.64
N LEU A 169 12.00 12.19 2.34
CA LEU A 169 13.08 13.07 1.86
C LEU A 169 13.86 12.49 0.66
N PRO A 170 14.31 11.22 0.67
CA PRO A 170 14.98 10.61 -0.49
C PRO A 170 14.05 10.53 -1.71
N ILE A 171 12.76 10.30 -1.48
CA ILE A 171 11.74 10.21 -2.54
C ILE A 171 11.50 11.59 -3.15
N LEU A 172 11.43 12.64 -2.32
CA LEU A 172 11.33 14.02 -2.79
C LEU A 172 12.50 14.38 -3.72
N PHE A 173 13.72 14.05 -3.31
CA PHE A 173 14.91 14.29 -4.12
C PHE A 173 14.94 13.48 -5.42
N GLN A 174 14.66 12.18 -5.33
CA GLN A 174 14.71 11.28 -6.48
C GLN A 174 13.61 11.63 -7.49
N LEU A 175 12.37 11.83 -7.05
CA LEU A 175 11.26 12.15 -7.95
C LEU A 175 11.36 13.59 -8.52
N TRP A 176 11.96 14.54 -7.78
CA TRP A 176 12.27 15.87 -8.31
C TRP A 176 13.25 15.81 -9.50
N LYS A 177 14.27 14.95 -9.44
CA LYS A 177 15.19 14.72 -10.55
C LYS A 177 14.47 14.19 -11.81
N TYR A 178 13.41 13.40 -11.64
CA TYR A 178 12.61 12.85 -12.75
C TYR A 178 11.48 13.77 -13.23
N ARG A 179 11.04 14.74 -12.43
CA ARG A 179 10.11 15.81 -12.87
C ARG A 179 10.65 16.52 -14.13
N LYS A 180 11.97 16.68 -14.26
CA LYS A 180 12.61 17.25 -15.45
C LYS A 180 12.43 16.41 -16.73
N ILE A 181 12.19 15.11 -16.61
CA ILE A 181 12.00 14.21 -17.76
C ILE A 181 10.53 14.23 -18.24
N HIS A 182 9.56 14.43 -17.34
CA HIS A 182 8.13 14.42 -17.65
C HIS A 182 7.63 15.65 -18.40
N PHE A 183 8.32 16.79 -18.34
CA PHE A 183 7.95 18.01 -19.09
C PHE A 183 8.05 17.87 -20.62
N ARG A 184 8.57 16.74 -21.14
CA ARG A 184 8.79 16.50 -22.57
C ARG A 184 7.76 15.57 -23.23
N ILE A 185 6.89 14.93 -22.46
CA ILE A 185 5.84 14.05 -23.02
C ILE A 185 4.56 14.89 -23.19
N LYS A 186 4.17 15.12 -24.44
CA LYS A 186 2.99 15.91 -24.84
C LYS A 186 1.74 15.36 -24.12
N GLU A 187 1.12 16.18 -23.28
CA GLU A 187 -0.12 15.82 -22.58
C GLU A 187 -1.19 15.41 -23.60
N LYS A 188 -1.61 14.15 -23.57
CA LYS A 188 -2.83 13.74 -24.27
C LYS A 188 -3.99 14.35 -23.49
N ARG A 189 -4.79 15.23 -24.12
CA ARG A 189 -5.96 15.87 -23.49
C ARG A 189 -6.77 14.83 -22.71
N ILE A 190 -6.93 15.07 -21.41
CA ILE A 190 -7.75 14.25 -20.52
C ILE A 190 -9.17 14.28 -21.10
N GLY A 191 -9.66 13.13 -21.57
CA GLY A 191 -11.06 12.99 -21.96
C GLY A 191 -11.97 13.32 -20.76
N LYS A 192 -13.14 13.92 -21.00
CA LYS A 192 -14.12 14.18 -19.94
C LYS A 192 -14.42 12.85 -19.21
N PHE A 193 -14.64 12.93 -17.90
CA PHE A 193 -15.10 11.75 -17.16
C PHE A 193 -16.46 11.37 -17.69
N ASP A 194 -16.52 10.25 -18.39
CA ASP A 194 -17.75 9.78 -18.98
C ASP A 194 -18.35 8.68 -18.12
N LEU A 195 -19.51 8.97 -17.53
CA LEU A 195 -20.26 8.01 -16.71
C LEU A 195 -20.75 6.82 -17.55
N ILE A 196 -20.73 6.92 -18.88
CA ILE A 196 -20.99 5.81 -19.80
C ILE A 196 -20.06 4.61 -19.51
N PHE A 197 -18.86 4.84 -18.98
CA PHE A 197 -17.96 3.78 -18.56
C PHE A 197 -18.59 2.83 -17.51
N PHE A 198 -19.41 3.36 -16.60
CA PHE A 198 -20.12 2.55 -15.59
C PHE A 198 -21.28 1.72 -16.16
N ARG A 199 -21.63 1.89 -17.44
CA ARG A 199 -22.62 1.03 -18.12
C ARG A 199 -22.01 -0.28 -18.63
N ASN A 200 -20.69 -0.43 -18.61
CA ASN A 200 -20.03 -1.63 -19.11
C ASN A 200 -20.10 -2.77 -18.08
N PRO A 201 -20.75 -3.92 -18.37
CA PRO A 201 -20.87 -5.03 -17.43
C PRO A 201 -19.53 -5.69 -17.09
N SER A 202 -18.56 -5.68 -18.00
CA SER A 202 -17.20 -6.21 -17.77
C SER A 202 -16.45 -5.43 -16.70
N LEU A 203 -16.71 -4.12 -16.59
CA LEU A 203 -16.15 -3.31 -15.51
C LEU A 203 -16.66 -3.80 -14.14
N TRP A 204 -17.96 -4.00 -14.00
CA TRP A 204 -18.56 -4.47 -12.75
C TRP A 204 -18.09 -5.86 -12.39
N MET A 205 -17.94 -6.77 -13.35
CA MET A 205 -17.34 -8.08 -13.11
C MET A 205 -15.91 -7.96 -12.57
N LEU A 206 -15.06 -7.10 -13.14
CA LEU A 206 -13.70 -6.87 -12.66
C LEU A 206 -13.66 -6.22 -11.27
N LEU A 207 -14.55 -5.26 -11.00
CA LEU A 207 -14.64 -4.60 -9.70
C LEU A 207 -15.13 -5.56 -8.61
N ILE A 208 -16.16 -6.36 -8.88
CA ILE A 208 -16.71 -7.33 -7.92
C ILE A 208 -15.70 -8.44 -7.65
N THR A 209 -15.11 -9.03 -8.70
CA THR A 209 -14.09 -10.08 -8.51
C THR A 209 -12.86 -9.55 -7.78
N GLY A 210 -12.37 -8.36 -8.15
CA GLY A 210 -11.28 -7.69 -7.45
C GLY A 210 -11.61 -7.40 -5.99
N LEU A 211 -12.84 -6.96 -5.70
CA LEU A 211 -13.30 -6.71 -4.33
C LEU A 211 -13.36 -7.99 -3.51
N VAL A 212 -13.94 -9.07 -4.04
CA VAL A 212 -14.07 -10.36 -3.33
C VAL A 212 -12.69 -10.96 -3.04
N ILE A 213 -11.79 -10.98 -4.03
CA ILE A 213 -10.41 -11.47 -3.87
C ILE A 213 -9.67 -10.62 -2.84
N SER A 214 -9.75 -9.29 -2.95
CA SER A 214 -9.08 -8.37 -2.04
C SER A 214 -9.63 -8.47 -0.62
N ALA A 215 -10.94 -8.53 -0.44
CA ALA A 215 -11.58 -8.64 0.87
C ALA A 215 -11.16 -9.93 1.58
N GLY A 216 -11.16 -11.08 0.87
CA GLY A 216 -10.69 -12.35 1.41
C GLY A 216 -9.22 -12.30 1.82
N PHE A 217 -8.35 -11.75 0.95
CA PHE A 217 -6.93 -11.59 1.23
C PHE A 217 -6.66 -10.71 2.46
N HIS A 218 -7.30 -9.54 2.54
CA HIS A 218 -7.13 -8.62 3.66
C HIS A 218 -7.69 -9.21 4.94
N PHE A 219 -8.86 -9.85 4.89
CA PHE A 219 -9.46 -10.51 6.05
C PHE A 219 -8.50 -11.52 6.68
N LEU A 220 -7.95 -12.43 5.88
CA LEU A 220 -6.99 -13.44 6.35
C LEU A 220 -5.71 -12.78 6.88
N SER A 221 -5.12 -11.88 6.11
CA SER A 221 -3.84 -11.23 6.45
C SER A 221 -3.92 -10.44 7.76
N ILE A 222 -5.07 -9.80 8.04
CA ILE A 222 -5.27 -8.97 9.22
C ILE A 222 -5.53 -9.82 10.47
N HIS A 223 -6.33 -10.89 10.35
CA HIS A 223 -6.84 -11.64 11.51
C HIS A 223 -5.95 -12.82 11.92
N ILE A 224 -4.95 -13.19 11.12
CA ILE A 224 -4.05 -14.31 11.45
C ILE A 224 -3.26 -14.08 12.75
N VAL A 225 -2.74 -12.88 12.98
CA VAL A 225 -1.98 -12.55 14.21
C VAL A 225 -2.89 -12.56 15.45
N PRO A 226 -4.03 -11.84 15.47
CA PRO A 226 -4.99 -11.93 16.57
C PRO A 226 -5.44 -13.35 16.88
N TYR A 227 -5.71 -14.15 15.84
CA TYR A 227 -6.11 -15.55 15.97
C TYR A 227 -4.99 -16.40 16.61
N ALA A 228 -3.75 -16.28 16.13
CA ALA A 228 -2.61 -16.98 16.72
C ALA A 228 -2.39 -16.60 18.19
N THR A 229 -2.57 -15.32 18.55
CA THR A 229 -2.47 -14.87 19.95
C THR A 229 -3.62 -15.31 20.86
N ASP A 230 -4.76 -15.75 20.31
CA ASP A 230 -5.85 -16.37 21.08
C ASP A 230 -5.55 -17.83 21.42
N LEU A 231 -4.82 -18.52 20.54
CA LEU A 231 -4.32 -19.87 20.79
C LEU A 231 -3.21 -19.90 21.85
N GLY A 232 -2.90 -18.77 22.49
CA GLY A 232 -1.87 -18.64 23.52
C GLY A 232 -0.46 -18.36 22.97
N MET A 233 -0.29 -18.15 21.66
CA MET A 233 1.03 -17.82 21.11
C MET A 233 1.50 -16.43 21.59
N PRO A 234 2.78 -16.29 21.99
CA PRO A 234 3.42 -14.98 22.17
C PRO A 234 3.28 -14.10 20.93
N LEU A 235 3.18 -12.78 21.11
CA LEU A 235 2.96 -11.83 20.01
C LEU A 235 4.07 -11.90 18.94
N SER A 236 5.32 -12.07 19.37
CA SER A 236 6.47 -12.32 18.49
C SER A 236 6.28 -13.54 17.57
N LEU A 237 5.88 -14.69 18.11
CA LEU A 237 5.58 -15.90 17.33
C LEU A 237 4.36 -15.73 16.43
N ALA A 238 3.31 -15.09 16.94
CA ALA A 238 2.11 -14.80 16.15
C ALA A 238 2.43 -13.90 14.95
N ALA A 239 3.28 -12.88 15.10
CA ALA A 239 3.71 -12.02 14.00
C ALA A 239 4.54 -12.76 12.94
N LEU A 240 5.31 -13.78 13.33
CA LEU A 240 6.01 -14.64 12.38
C LEU A 240 5.06 -15.45 11.51
N THR A 241 3.89 -15.86 12.00
CA THR A 241 2.90 -16.59 11.17
C THR A 241 2.42 -15.77 9.98
N LEU A 242 2.16 -14.46 10.19
CA LEU A 242 1.86 -13.51 9.12
C LEU A 242 3.04 -13.35 8.15
N SER A 243 4.26 -13.36 8.67
CA SER A 243 5.47 -13.25 7.84
C SER A 243 5.60 -14.48 6.93
N PHE A 244 5.44 -15.68 7.48
CA PHE A 244 5.48 -16.94 6.74
C PHE A 244 4.37 -17.06 5.70
N SER A 245 3.13 -16.63 6.02
CA SER A 245 2.04 -16.65 5.04
C SER A 245 2.35 -15.76 3.83
N ASN A 246 3.06 -14.65 4.03
CA ASN A 246 3.45 -13.74 2.97
C ASN A 246 4.73 -14.14 2.23
N LEU A 247 5.48 -15.14 2.71
CA LEU A 247 6.61 -15.71 1.98
C LEU A 247 6.16 -16.29 0.64
N GLY A 248 4.98 -16.92 0.59
CA GLY A 248 4.40 -17.42 -0.67
C GLY A 248 4.10 -16.30 -1.66
N SER A 249 3.57 -15.16 -1.19
CA SER A 249 3.34 -13.96 -2.00
C SER A 249 4.66 -13.39 -2.54
N LEU A 250 5.71 -13.39 -1.70
CA LEU A 250 7.04 -12.96 -2.11
C LEU A 250 7.61 -13.86 -3.21
N LEU A 251 7.57 -15.18 -3.02
CA LEU A 251 8.06 -16.16 -3.98
C LEU A 251 7.27 -16.10 -5.29
N GLY A 252 5.94 -15.94 -5.23
CA GLY A 252 5.10 -15.79 -6.42
C GLY A 252 5.43 -14.53 -7.21
N THR A 253 5.53 -13.39 -6.54
CA THR A 253 5.88 -12.10 -7.17
C THR A 253 7.32 -12.13 -7.73
N PHE A 254 8.25 -12.76 -7.02
CA PHE A 254 9.64 -12.91 -7.47
C PHE A 254 9.73 -13.84 -8.67
N SER A 255 9.01 -14.96 -8.66
CA SER A 255 8.92 -15.88 -9.79
C SER A 255 8.33 -15.19 -11.01
N ALA A 256 7.25 -14.40 -10.84
CA ALA A 256 6.69 -13.59 -11.91
C ALA A 256 7.73 -12.59 -12.46
N TRP A 257 8.43 -11.85 -11.60
CA TRP A 257 9.52 -10.95 -12.01
C TRP A 257 10.64 -11.69 -12.77
N TYR A 258 11.06 -12.86 -12.28
CA TYR A 258 12.11 -13.67 -12.88
C TYR A 258 11.70 -14.21 -14.26
N LEU A 259 10.47 -14.73 -14.37
CA LEU A 259 9.91 -15.19 -15.65
C LEU A 259 9.78 -14.04 -16.65
N VAL A 260 9.30 -12.88 -16.23
CA VAL A 260 9.27 -11.67 -17.07
C VAL A 260 10.69 -11.24 -17.48
N LYS A 261 11.67 -11.35 -16.58
CA LYS A 261 13.07 -11.04 -16.89
C LYS A 261 13.66 -11.99 -17.94
N GLN A 262 13.29 -13.27 -17.92
CA GLN A 262 13.84 -14.30 -18.81
C GLN A 262 13.10 -14.35 -20.16
N PHE A 263 11.77 -14.27 -20.17
CA PHE A 263 10.93 -14.49 -21.35
C PHE A 263 10.27 -13.21 -21.89
N GLY A 264 10.15 -12.18 -21.06
CA GLY A 264 9.49 -10.94 -21.40
C GLY A 264 10.36 -10.04 -22.25
N HIS A 265 10.57 -10.39 -23.53
CA HIS A 265 10.76 -9.50 -24.68
C HIS A 265 10.84 -10.32 -25.98
N LYS A 266 9.70 -10.77 -26.53
CA LYS A 266 9.64 -11.22 -27.94
C LYS A 266 8.36 -10.90 -28.75
N LYS A 267 7.30 -10.26 -28.20
CA LYS A 267 6.03 -10.14 -28.97
C LYS A 267 5.22 -8.83 -28.86
N SER A 268 5.83 -7.68 -28.55
CA SER A 268 5.09 -6.39 -28.54
C SER A 268 5.54 -5.35 -29.57
N SER A 269 6.63 -5.56 -30.30
CA SER A 269 7.08 -4.61 -31.34
C SER A 269 6.56 -4.93 -32.76
N SER A 270 5.86 -6.05 -32.95
CA SER A 270 5.46 -6.52 -34.28
C SER A 270 4.02 -6.14 -34.69
N TYR A 271 3.27 -5.43 -33.84
CA TYR A 271 1.87 -5.06 -34.10
C TYR A 271 1.64 -3.54 -34.19
N SER A 272 2.69 -2.72 -34.33
CA SER A 272 2.57 -1.27 -34.63
C SER A 272 3.02 -0.86 -36.03
N CYS A 273 3.26 -1.83 -36.92
CA CYS A 273 3.39 -1.60 -38.36
C CYS A 273 2.54 -2.63 -39.11
N ALA A 274 1.23 -2.44 -39.11
CA ALA A 274 0.29 -2.94 -40.11
C ALA A 274 -0.93 -2.03 -40.11
#